data_AF-A0A537JA29-F1
#
_entry.id   AF-A0A537JA29-F1
#
_cell.length_a   1.000
_cell.length_b   1.000
_cell.length_c   1.000
_cell.angle_alpha   90.00
_cell.angle_beta   90.00
_cell.angle_gamma   90.00
#
_symmetry.space_group_name_H-M   'P 1'
#
loop_
_entity.id
_entity.type
_entity.pdbx_description
1 polymer ?
#
loop_
_entity_poly.entity_id
_entity_poly.type
_entity_poly.pdbx_seq_one_letter_code
_entity_poly.pdbx_strand_id
1 'polypeptide(L)'
;MMLDVIVVGTGPAGSAAAAILARRGCRVLALERAKFPRPKPCGDYLNPGCGAALARIGALDAVRSAAVPVPGMRIVAPDGTAAPTAFSSGSGYALPRETLDRLLAGYAAGTGASVIEEARVVEIAREDRRIQVTAEHRRRPGHVEHYHAWMVIGSDGLRSRVARMIDPGGSPRAGRFTVGGYLSEVAPAAPGGGAPPQGELHLGRDRYCGVAYLPGGLANVTVALARCELRTWRGALEARYWDSLRTFPGLRGRLGHARLEGGLRVAGPLAYWRRRAVGDGVVLAGDAAAFMDPMTGQGVYLALRGGELAAEAAVRALDRGGPTSRILAGYERERRRAFAEAFLLSRVLQVVAFRPRAAARALRRMAERPDLGTRFIDAVGNVERAASLLRAGFVAGLLGGA
;
A
#
# COMPACT_ATOMS: atom_id res chain seq x y z
N MET A 1 -32.96 -9.90 0.35
CA MET A 1 -32.06 -11.07 0.24
C MET A 1 -30.99 -10.96 1.31
N MET A 2 -30.68 -12.05 2.02
CA MET A 2 -29.65 -12.05 3.05
C MET A 2 -28.25 -12.01 2.43
N LEU A 3 -27.34 -11.20 2.97
CA LEU A 3 -25.94 -11.19 2.55
C LEU A 3 -25.10 -12.04 3.48
N ASP A 4 -24.04 -12.64 2.96
CA ASP A 4 -23.11 -13.39 3.80
C ASP A 4 -22.03 -12.45 4.35
N VAL A 5 -21.50 -11.56 3.50
CA VAL A 5 -20.47 -10.60 3.88
C VAL A 5 -20.74 -9.23 3.25
N ILE A 6 -20.61 -8.17 4.06
CA ILE A 6 -20.49 -6.79 3.56
C ILE A 6 -19.03 -6.34 3.61
N VAL A 7 -18.50 -5.85 2.49
CA VAL A 7 -17.15 -5.28 2.39
C VAL A 7 -17.26 -3.76 2.35
N VAL A 8 -16.61 -3.07 3.28
CA VAL A 8 -16.63 -1.59 3.32
C VAL A 8 -15.33 -1.05 2.73
N GLY A 9 -15.43 -0.34 1.62
CA GLY A 9 -14.33 0.16 0.78
C GLY A 9 -13.91 -0.83 -0.30
N THR A 10 -13.62 -0.35 -1.51
CA THR A 10 -13.20 -1.17 -2.67
C THR A 10 -11.84 -0.75 -3.19
N GLY A 11 -10.93 -0.42 -2.26
CA GLY A 11 -9.50 -0.40 -2.56
C GLY A 11 -8.95 -1.83 -2.72
N PRO A 12 -7.62 -1.99 -2.86
CA PRO A 12 -7.02 -3.30 -3.15
C PRO A 12 -7.40 -4.41 -2.16
N ALA A 13 -7.47 -4.09 -0.85
CA ALA A 13 -7.90 -5.05 0.17
C ALA A 13 -9.37 -5.49 0.01
N GLY A 14 -10.28 -4.53 -0.15
CA GLY A 14 -11.71 -4.80 -0.25
C GLY A 14 -12.05 -5.53 -1.54
N SER A 15 -11.49 -5.11 -2.67
CA SER A 15 -11.70 -5.76 -3.96
C SER A 15 -11.14 -7.18 -3.99
N ALA A 16 -9.95 -7.41 -3.40
CA ALA A 16 -9.41 -8.77 -3.25
C ALA A 16 -10.33 -9.65 -2.40
N ALA A 17 -10.78 -9.15 -1.24
CA ALA A 17 -11.67 -9.89 -0.36
C ALA A 17 -13.01 -10.23 -1.04
N ALA A 18 -13.65 -9.24 -1.66
CA ALA A 18 -14.92 -9.40 -2.36
C ALA A 18 -14.81 -10.41 -3.50
N ALA A 19 -13.74 -10.34 -4.31
CA ALA A 19 -13.53 -11.26 -5.42
C ALA A 19 -13.34 -12.71 -4.96
N ILE A 20 -12.57 -12.93 -3.90
CA ILE A 20 -12.33 -14.27 -3.35
C ILE A 20 -13.62 -14.85 -2.77
N LEU A 21 -14.38 -14.05 -2.02
CA LEU A 21 -15.63 -14.47 -1.39
C LEU A 21 -16.71 -14.81 -2.43
N ALA A 22 -16.88 -13.95 -3.44
CA ALA A 22 -17.85 -14.18 -4.50
C ALA A 22 -17.54 -15.47 -5.28
N ARG A 23 -16.27 -15.72 -5.63
CA ARG A 23 -15.86 -16.99 -6.26
C ARG A 23 -16.08 -18.22 -5.39
N ARG A 24 -16.16 -18.06 -4.07
CA ARG A 24 -16.50 -19.14 -3.13
C ARG A 24 -18.01 -19.30 -2.92
N GLY A 25 -18.83 -18.59 -3.71
CA GLY A 25 -20.28 -18.68 -3.66
C GLY A 25 -20.93 -17.83 -2.55
N CYS A 26 -20.17 -16.98 -1.86
CA CYS A 26 -20.74 -16.07 -0.87
C CYS A 26 -21.51 -14.94 -1.56
N ARG A 27 -22.65 -14.54 -0.97
CA ARG A 27 -23.38 -13.32 -1.35
C ARG A 27 -22.68 -12.12 -0.75
N VAL A 28 -21.98 -11.37 -1.59
CA VAL A 28 -21.14 -10.24 -1.16
C VAL A 28 -21.70 -8.93 -1.67
N LEU A 29 -21.83 -7.96 -0.76
CA LEU A 29 -22.06 -6.56 -1.08
C LEU A 29 -20.83 -5.73 -0.70
N ALA A 30 -20.23 -5.04 -1.65
CA ALA A 30 -19.14 -4.12 -1.42
C ALA A 30 -19.61 -2.66 -1.57
N LEU A 31 -19.41 -1.86 -0.53
CA LEU A 31 -19.85 -0.46 -0.46
C LEU A 31 -18.64 0.47 -0.52
N GLU A 32 -18.58 1.32 -1.55
CA GLU A 32 -17.52 2.32 -1.73
C GLU A 32 -18.11 3.72 -1.68
N ARG A 33 -17.49 4.59 -0.87
CA ARG A 33 -18.00 5.95 -0.62
C ARG A 33 -17.79 6.92 -1.79
N ALA A 34 -16.86 6.60 -2.68
CA ALA A 34 -16.50 7.44 -3.81
C ALA A 34 -17.00 6.83 -5.13
N LYS A 35 -17.06 7.67 -6.16
CA LYS A 35 -17.26 7.23 -7.54
C LYS A 35 -15.90 6.92 -8.16
N PHE A 36 -15.78 5.85 -8.94
CA PHE A 36 -14.58 5.59 -9.73
C PHE A 36 -14.65 6.32 -11.09
N PRO A 37 -13.49 6.67 -11.68
CA PRO A 37 -12.15 6.61 -11.11
C PRO A 37 -11.97 7.70 -10.00
N ARG A 38 -11.12 7.44 -8.99
CA ARG A 38 -10.92 8.37 -7.87
C ARG A 38 -9.44 8.56 -7.49
N PRO A 39 -9.01 9.77 -7.13
CA PRO A 39 -7.65 10.00 -6.66
C PRO A 39 -7.43 9.39 -5.27
N LYS A 40 -6.26 8.81 -5.05
CA LYS A 40 -5.82 8.33 -3.73
C LYS A 40 -4.32 8.54 -3.56
N PRO A 41 -3.86 9.24 -2.50
CA PRO A 41 -2.43 9.42 -2.27
C PRO A 41 -1.71 8.07 -2.14
N CYS A 42 -0.67 7.88 -2.96
CA CYS A 42 0.16 6.68 -3.01
C CYS A 42 1.43 7.00 -3.81
N GLY A 43 2.44 6.14 -3.74
CA GLY A 43 3.62 6.22 -4.61
C GLY A 43 3.45 5.47 -5.95
N ASP A 44 2.25 4.99 -6.27
CA ASP A 44 1.90 4.32 -7.54
C ASP A 44 2.81 3.16 -7.98
N TYR A 45 3.41 2.49 -7.00
CA TYR A 45 4.30 1.36 -7.20
C TYR A 45 3.74 0.09 -6.56
N LEU A 46 3.83 -1.00 -7.30
CA LEU A 46 3.50 -2.37 -6.93
C LEU A 46 4.79 -3.19 -6.97
N ASN A 47 5.17 -3.79 -5.85
CA ASN A 47 6.30 -4.72 -5.83
C ASN A 47 5.94 -6.08 -6.48
N PRO A 48 6.91 -6.96 -6.77
CA PRO A 48 6.64 -8.27 -7.35
C PRO A 48 5.64 -9.13 -6.54
N GLY A 49 5.66 -9.01 -5.21
CA GLY A 49 4.68 -9.64 -4.32
C GLY A 49 3.24 -9.22 -4.60
N CYS A 50 3.00 -7.96 -4.99
CA CYS A 50 1.69 -7.53 -5.50
C CYS A 50 1.32 -8.30 -6.75
N GLY A 51 2.26 -8.50 -7.70
CA GLY A 51 2.03 -9.29 -8.90
C GLY A 51 1.57 -10.72 -8.57
N ALA A 52 2.26 -11.39 -7.63
CA ALA A 52 1.87 -12.72 -7.17
C ALA A 52 0.49 -12.73 -6.47
N ALA A 53 0.17 -11.70 -5.67
CA ALA A 53 -1.14 -11.56 -5.04
C ALA A 53 -2.26 -11.31 -6.06
N LEU A 54 -2.00 -10.46 -7.05
CA LEU A 54 -2.91 -10.20 -8.16
C LEU A 54 -3.16 -11.47 -8.99
N ALA A 55 -2.15 -12.31 -9.19
CA ALA A 55 -2.31 -13.60 -9.87
C ALA A 55 -3.24 -14.53 -9.09
N ARG A 56 -3.05 -14.67 -7.76
CA ARG A 56 -3.93 -15.50 -6.91
C ARG A 56 -5.38 -15.04 -6.94
N ILE A 57 -5.63 -13.74 -7.06
CA ILE A 57 -7.00 -13.23 -7.18
C ILE A 57 -7.50 -13.17 -8.62
N GLY A 58 -6.67 -13.47 -9.63
CA GLY A 58 -7.02 -13.48 -11.05
C GLY A 58 -7.06 -12.11 -11.74
N ALA A 59 -6.52 -11.06 -11.13
CA ALA A 59 -6.57 -9.68 -11.64
C ALA A 59 -5.23 -9.20 -12.28
N LEU A 60 -4.21 -10.05 -12.34
CA LEU A 60 -2.87 -9.65 -12.77
C LEU A 60 -2.83 -9.15 -14.22
N ASP A 61 -3.49 -9.82 -15.16
CA ASP A 61 -3.38 -9.47 -16.58
C ASP A 61 -3.98 -8.10 -16.89
N ALA A 62 -5.12 -7.79 -16.26
CA ALA A 62 -5.75 -6.47 -16.37
C ALA A 62 -4.85 -5.35 -15.80
N VAL A 63 -4.17 -5.60 -14.68
CA VAL A 63 -3.24 -4.63 -14.08
C VAL A 63 -1.97 -4.49 -14.93
N ARG A 64 -1.39 -5.61 -15.37
CA ARG A 64 -0.18 -5.65 -16.19
C ARG A 64 -0.37 -4.87 -17.48
N SER A 65 -1.52 -5.01 -18.14
CA SER A 65 -1.83 -4.33 -19.40
C SER A 65 -1.97 -2.82 -19.26
N ALA A 66 -2.20 -2.31 -18.06
CA ALA A 66 -2.39 -0.88 -17.76
C ALA A 66 -1.19 -0.25 -17.04
N ALA A 67 -0.09 -0.98 -16.83
CA ALA A 67 1.03 -0.56 -16.02
C ALA A 67 2.35 -0.53 -16.78
N VAL A 68 3.28 0.29 -16.31
CA VAL A 68 4.69 0.23 -16.71
C VAL A 68 5.37 -0.85 -15.86
N PRO A 69 6.06 -1.84 -16.46
CA PRO A 69 6.84 -2.80 -15.68
C PRO A 69 8.02 -2.09 -15.00
N VAL A 70 8.35 -2.52 -13.78
CA VAL A 70 9.45 -1.98 -12.98
C VAL A 70 10.42 -3.13 -12.68
N PRO A 71 11.54 -3.26 -13.41
CA PRO A 71 12.45 -4.42 -13.30
C PRO A 71 13.26 -4.41 -12.00
N GLY A 72 13.25 -3.31 -11.25
CA GLY A 72 13.99 -3.16 -10.01
C GLY A 72 13.98 -1.72 -9.50
N MET A 73 14.85 -1.44 -8.53
CA MET A 73 14.93 -0.13 -7.89
C MET A 73 16.35 0.43 -7.96
N ARG A 74 16.47 1.74 -8.19
CA ARG A 74 17.69 2.50 -7.98
C ARG A 74 17.59 3.25 -6.66
N ILE A 75 18.45 2.90 -5.72
CA ILE A 75 18.50 3.56 -4.41
C ILE A 75 19.66 4.55 -4.41
N VAL A 76 19.45 5.77 -3.92
CA VAL A 76 20.44 6.86 -3.93
C VAL A 76 20.62 7.41 -2.52
N ALA A 77 21.85 7.43 -2.02
CA ALA A 77 22.21 7.97 -0.70
C ALA A 77 22.37 9.51 -0.72
N PRO A 78 22.42 10.16 0.46
CA PRO A 78 22.62 11.61 0.54
C PRO A 78 23.94 12.13 -0.05
N ASP A 79 24.97 11.28 -0.16
CA ASP A 79 26.26 11.62 -0.79
C ASP A 79 26.27 11.39 -2.32
N GLY A 80 25.15 10.97 -2.91
CA GLY A 80 25.04 10.66 -4.33
C GLY A 80 25.42 9.23 -4.70
N THR A 81 25.97 8.42 -3.77
CA THR A 81 26.19 6.99 -3.99
C THR A 81 24.86 6.34 -4.42
N ALA A 82 24.88 5.56 -5.49
CA ALA A 82 23.68 4.89 -5.97
C ALA A 82 23.93 3.39 -6.22
N ALA A 83 22.92 2.58 -5.91
CA ALA A 83 22.89 1.16 -6.20
C ALA A 83 21.68 0.86 -7.11
N PRO A 84 21.90 0.57 -8.41
CA PRO A 84 20.86 -0.06 -9.22
C PRO A 84 20.69 -1.52 -8.76
N THR A 85 19.45 -1.93 -8.54
CA THR A 85 19.11 -3.31 -8.16
C THR A 85 18.05 -3.85 -9.11
N ALA A 86 18.12 -5.13 -9.45
CA ALA A 86 17.13 -5.81 -10.28
C ALA A 86 16.50 -6.95 -9.48
N PHE A 87 15.22 -7.21 -9.71
CA PHE A 87 14.58 -8.39 -9.15
C PHE A 87 15.13 -9.65 -9.81
N SER A 88 15.37 -10.71 -9.04
CA SER A 88 15.82 -11.99 -9.61
C SER A 88 14.71 -12.69 -10.41
N SER A 89 13.45 -12.42 -10.07
CA SER A 89 12.29 -12.99 -10.75
C SER A 89 11.07 -12.07 -10.68
N GLY A 90 10.22 -12.17 -11.70
CA GLY A 90 9.06 -11.31 -11.85
C GLY A 90 9.42 -9.86 -12.15
N SER A 91 8.46 -8.97 -11.91
CA SER A 91 8.62 -7.53 -12.10
C SER A 91 7.70 -6.81 -11.12
N GLY A 92 8.12 -5.63 -10.68
CA GLY A 92 7.20 -4.63 -10.15
C GLY A 92 6.34 -4.03 -11.25
N TYR A 93 5.36 -3.21 -10.87
CA TYR A 93 4.50 -2.48 -11.79
C TYR A 93 4.24 -1.07 -11.26
N ALA A 94 4.14 -0.10 -12.15
CA ALA A 94 3.81 1.27 -11.81
C ALA A 94 2.60 1.74 -12.63
N LEU A 95 1.56 2.18 -11.93
CA LEU A 95 0.32 2.70 -12.52
C LEU A 95 -0.40 3.59 -11.51
N PRO A 96 -1.17 4.59 -11.99
CA PRO A 96 -1.98 5.43 -11.10
C PRO A 96 -2.91 4.59 -10.23
N ARG A 97 -2.96 4.87 -8.92
CA ARG A 97 -3.88 4.20 -7.99
C ARG A 97 -5.34 4.31 -8.36
N GLU A 98 -5.69 5.37 -9.05
CA GLU A 98 -7.00 5.59 -9.62
C GLU A 98 -7.38 4.49 -10.65
N THR A 99 -6.43 4.14 -11.53
CA THR A 99 -6.58 3.04 -12.50
C THR A 99 -6.60 1.70 -11.79
N LEU A 100 -5.66 1.45 -10.87
CA LEU A 100 -5.59 0.19 -10.13
C LEU A 100 -6.89 -0.09 -9.37
N ASP A 101 -7.34 0.86 -8.54
CA ASP A 101 -8.50 0.65 -7.68
C ASP A 101 -9.76 0.40 -8.53
N ARG A 102 -9.94 1.11 -9.66
CA ARG A 102 -11.05 0.88 -10.61
C ARG A 102 -10.98 -0.52 -11.23
N LEU A 103 -9.81 -0.94 -11.72
CA LEU A 103 -9.63 -2.27 -12.31
C LEU A 103 -9.96 -3.38 -11.31
N LEU A 104 -9.50 -3.24 -10.07
CA LEU A 104 -9.77 -4.24 -9.02
C LEU A 104 -11.24 -4.26 -8.60
N ALA A 105 -11.89 -3.10 -8.47
CA ALA A 105 -13.32 -3.03 -8.16
C ALA A 105 -14.17 -3.64 -9.29
N GLY A 106 -13.85 -3.31 -10.55
CA GLY A 106 -14.52 -3.92 -11.71
C GLY A 106 -14.29 -5.42 -11.79
N TYR A 107 -13.07 -5.89 -11.50
CA TYR A 107 -12.78 -7.32 -11.43
C TYR A 107 -13.61 -8.02 -10.33
N ALA A 108 -13.69 -7.44 -9.12
CA ALA A 108 -14.52 -7.99 -8.05
C ALA A 108 -16.00 -8.08 -8.45
N ALA A 109 -16.54 -7.05 -9.11
CA ALA A 109 -17.90 -7.10 -9.64
C ALA A 109 -18.08 -8.24 -10.67
N GLY A 110 -17.12 -8.40 -11.59
CA GLY A 110 -17.12 -9.48 -12.58
C GLY A 110 -17.06 -10.90 -12.01
N THR A 111 -16.67 -11.07 -10.74
CA THR A 111 -16.71 -12.36 -10.04
C THR A 111 -18.03 -12.67 -9.34
N GLY A 112 -19.01 -11.76 -9.41
CA GLY A 112 -20.34 -11.92 -8.81
C GLY A 112 -20.59 -11.11 -7.54
N ALA A 113 -19.61 -10.34 -7.05
CA ALA A 113 -19.85 -9.41 -5.94
C ALA A 113 -20.72 -8.22 -6.41
N SER A 114 -21.74 -7.83 -5.63
CA SER A 114 -22.44 -6.58 -5.88
C SER A 114 -21.60 -5.41 -5.39
N VAL A 115 -21.21 -4.50 -6.27
CA VAL A 115 -20.41 -3.31 -5.91
C VAL A 115 -21.27 -2.06 -6.06
N ILE A 116 -21.42 -1.30 -4.98
CA ILE A 116 -22.14 -0.02 -4.99
C ILE A 116 -21.14 1.10 -4.69
N GLU A 117 -20.94 1.96 -5.68
CA GLU A 117 -20.21 3.23 -5.54
C GLU A 117 -21.08 4.31 -4.91
N GLU A 118 -20.43 5.36 -4.41
CA GLU A 118 -21.12 6.50 -3.78
C GLU A 118 -21.99 6.12 -2.56
N ALA A 119 -21.73 4.96 -1.95
CA ALA A 119 -22.39 4.45 -0.75
C ALA A 119 -21.44 4.54 0.45
N ARG A 120 -21.70 5.51 1.33
CA ARG A 120 -20.87 5.77 2.51
C ARG A 120 -21.46 5.07 3.73
N VAL A 121 -20.74 4.08 4.26
CA VAL A 121 -21.10 3.47 5.55
C VAL A 121 -20.96 4.49 6.67
N VAL A 122 -22.06 4.70 7.40
CA VAL A 122 -22.15 5.65 8.51
C VAL A 122 -22.29 4.99 9.87
N GLU A 123 -22.84 3.78 9.92
CA GLU A 123 -23.06 3.03 11.15
C GLU A 123 -22.94 1.52 10.90
N ILE A 124 -22.46 0.80 11.92
CA ILE A 124 -22.45 -0.65 11.98
C ILE A 124 -22.99 -1.02 13.37
N ALA A 125 -24.10 -1.72 13.40
CA ALA A 125 -24.77 -2.14 14.63
C ALA A 125 -24.95 -3.66 14.62
N ARG A 126 -24.85 -4.27 15.80
CA ARG A 126 -25.14 -5.70 15.96
C ARG A 126 -26.62 -5.87 16.26
N GLU A 127 -27.25 -6.79 15.54
CA GLU A 127 -28.64 -7.21 15.72
C GLU A 127 -28.64 -8.72 15.90
N ASP A 128 -28.74 -9.18 17.15
CA ASP A 128 -28.64 -10.58 17.56
C ASP A 128 -27.37 -11.29 17.04
N ARG A 129 -27.53 -12.16 16.02
CA ARG A 129 -26.46 -12.92 15.37
C ARG A 129 -25.98 -12.28 14.07
N ARG A 130 -26.51 -11.10 13.72
CA ARG A 130 -26.27 -10.41 12.45
C ARG A 130 -25.70 -9.01 12.69
N ILE A 131 -25.23 -8.42 11.60
CA ILE A 131 -24.75 -7.05 11.56
C ILE A 131 -25.61 -6.27 10.59
N GLN A 132 -26.19 -5.18 11.09
CA GLN A 132 -26.79 -4.14 10.27
C GLN A 132 -25.71 -3.11 9.91
N VAL A 133 -25.63 -2.78 8.63
CA VAL A 133 -24.77 -1.74 8.08
C VAL A 133 -25.65 -0.66 7.49
N THR A 134 -25.51 0.56 8.00
CA THR A 134 -26.24 1.73 7.53
C THR A 134 -25.36 2.51 6.56
N ALA A 135 -25.85 2.76 5.34
CA ALA A 135 -25.11 3.50 4.31
C ALA A 135 -25.92 4.68 3.76
N GLU A 136 -25.26 5.84 3.67
CA GLU A 136 -25.77 7.03 2.98
C GLU A 136 -25.38 6.97 1.49
N HIS A 137 -26.36 7.11 0.60
CA HIS A 137 -26.13 7.11 -0.85
C HIS A 137 -26.02 8.53 -1.39
N ARG A 138 -24.86 8.94 -1.92
CA ARG A 138 -24.67 10.34 -2.35
C ARG A 138 -25.55 10.75 -3.53
N ARG A 139 -26.04 9.79 -4.32
CA ARG A 139 -26.98 10.06 -5.43
C ARG A 139 -28.37 10.47 -4.97
N ARG A 140 -28.71 10.21 -3.70
CA ARG A 140 -29.99 10.57 -3.09
C ARG A 140 -29.69 11.18 -1.71
N PRO A 141 -29.35 12.48 -1.63
CA PRO A 141 -29.03 13.12 -0.36
C PRO A 141 -30.13 12.90 0.69
N GLY A 142 -29.76 12.50 1.90
CA GLY A 142 -30.70 12.16 2.98
C GLY A 142 -31.27 10.73 2.91
N HIS A 143 -31.07 10.01 1.80
CA HIS A 143 -31.45 8.61 1.69
C HIS A 143 -30.42 7.71 2.36
N VAL A 144 -30.91 6.88 3.27
CA VAL A 144 -30.14 5.90 4.02
C VAL A 144 -30.70 4.52 3.70
N GLU A 145 -29.81 3.56 3.45
CA GLU A 145 -30.18 2.16 3.30
C GLU A 145 -29.54 1.30 4.39
N HIS A 146 -30.30 0.29 4.82
CA HIS A 146 -29.86 -0.69 5.81
C HIS A 146 -29.63 -2.03 5.10
N TYR A 147 -28.46 -2.61 5.35
CA TYR A 147 -28.08 -3.91 4.84
C TYR A 147 -27.76 -4.85 5.98
N HIS A 148 -28.16 -6.11 5.86
CA HIS A 148 -27.90 -7.13 6.88
C HIS A 148 -26.97 -8.20 6.33
N ALA A 149 -25.92 -8.51 7.10
CA ALA A 149 -25.01 -9.60 6.81
C ALA A 149 -24.62 -10.38 8.06
N TRP A 150 -24.04 -11.56 7.86
CA TRP A 150 -23.40 -12.29 8.96
C TRP A 150 -22.15 -11.58 9.43
N MET A 151 -21.38 -10.99 8.52
CA MET A 151 -20.05 -10.45 8.82
C MET A 151 -19.74 -9.18 8.01
N VAL A 152 -18.86 -8.33 8.55
CA VAL A 152 -18.33 -7.15 7.85
C VAL A 152 -16.80 -7.21 7.72
N ILE A 153 -16.29 -6.90 6.52
CA ILE A 153 -14.87 -6.65 6.27
C ILE A 153 -14.65 -5.14 6.10
N GLY A 154 -14.05 -4.50 7.10
CA GLY A 154 -13.66 -3.09 7.04
C GLY A 154 -12.34 -2.91 6.29
N SER A 155 -12.39 -2.28 5.11
CA SER A 155 -11.22 -2.03 4.26
C SER A 155 -11.18 -0.59 3.71
N ASP A 156 -11.84 0.33 4.42
CA ASP A 156 -12.06 1.74 4.07
C ASP A 156 -10.86 2.66 4.35
N GLY A 157 -9.68 2.05 4.54
CA GLY A 157 -8.38 2.68 4.41
C GLY A 157 -7.88 3.42 5.65
N LEU A 158 -6.91 4.31 5.45
CA LEU A 158 -6.20 5.07 6.49
C LEU A 158 -7.12 5.78 7.50
N ARG A 159 -8.26 6.31 7.04
CA ARG A 159 -9.23 7.05 7.86
C ARG A 159 -10.45 6.19 8.21
N SER A 160 -10.23 4.89 8.41
CA SER A 160 -11.28 3.90 8.59
C SER A 160 -12.29 4.33 9.65
N ARG A 161 -13.56 4.40 9.24
CA ARG A 161 -14.72 4.55 10.12
C ARG A 161 -15.00 3.23 10.83
N VAL A 162 -14.95 2.11 10.10
CA VAL A 162 -15.16 0.77 10.66
C VAL A 162 -14.20 0.50 11.81
N ALA A 163 -12.92 0.84 11.64
CA ALA A 163 -11.93 0.66 12.70
C ALA A 163 -12.21 1.50 13.94
N ARG A 164 -12.76 2.72 13.79
CA ARG A 164 -13.15 3.58 14.91
C ARG A 164 -14.43 3.11 15.61
N MET A 165 -15.31 2.41 14.90
CA MET A 165 -16.51 1.81 15.50
C MET A 165 -16.14 0.62 16.39
N ILE A 166 -15.17 -0.21 15.96
CA ILE A 166 -14.74 -1.37 16.76
C ILE A 166 -13.68 -1.04 17.83
N ASP A 167 -12.92 0.05 17.65
CA ASP A 167 -11.90 0.54 18.58
C ASP A 167 -11.81 2.08 18.54
N PRO A 168 -12.72 2.79 19.24
CA PRO A 168 -12.77 4.26 19.25
C PRO A 168 -11.48 4.94 19.75
N GLY A 169 -10.71 4.28 20.61
CA GLY A 169 -9.48 4.80 21.21
C GLY A 169 -8.22 4.59 20.37
N GLY A 170 -8.23 3.65 19.42
CA GLY A 170 -7.05 3.16 18.70
C GLY A 170 -6.48 4.05 17.59
N SER A 171 -6.71 5.37 17.60
CA SER A 171 -6.24 6.24 16.51
C SER A 171 -4.71 6.45 16.55
N PRO A 172 -3.99 6.23 15.44
CA PRO A 172 -2.56 6.49 15.36
C PRO A 172 -2.27 7.99 15.51
N ARG A 173 -1.42 8.37 16.48
CA ARG A 173 -1.11 9.79 16.78
C ARG A 173 0.26 10.26 16.27
N ALA A 174 1.14 9.33 15.88
CA ALA A 174 2.51 9.62 15.47
C ALA A 174 2.84 8.92 14.16
N GLY A 175 3.67 9.54 13.32
CA GLY A 175 4.05 8.98 12.02
C GLY A 175 4.66 10.02 11.07
N ARG A 176 5.23 9.51 9.98
CA ARG A 176 5.61 10.33 8.82
C ARG A 176 4.38 10.76 8.04
N PHE A 177 4.55 11.75 7.18
CA PHE A 177 3.57 12.18 6.20
C PHE A 177 4.22 12.12 4.83
N THR A 178 3.42 11.98 3.78
CA THR A 178 3.88 12.10 2.40
C THR A 178 3.27 13.32 1.74
N VAL A 179 4.05 14.01 0.93
CA VAL A 179 3.61 15.05 -0.01
C VAL A 179 4.07 14.63 -1.39
N GLY A 180 3.16 14.49 -2.33
CA GLY A 180 3.50 14.04 -3.68
C GLY A 180 2.50 14.44 -4.73
N GLY A 181 2.92 14.37 -5.99
CA GLY A 181 2.13 14.72 -7.16
C GLY A 181 2.61 13.94 -8.38
N TYR A 182 1.90 14.12 -9.48
CA TYR A 182 2.33 13.61 -10.78
C TYR A 182 3.09 14.71 -11.49
N LEU A 183 4.26 14.38 -12.02
CA LEU A 183 5.10 15.30 -12.76
C LEU A 183 5.25 14.80 -14.19
N SER A 184 5.11 15.69 -15.16
CA SER A 184 5.54 15.45 -16.54
C SER A 184 7.00 15.89 -16.72
N GLU A 185 7.62 15.49 -17.83
CA GLU A 185 8.99 15.91 -18.21
C GLU A 185 10.07 15.49 -17.19
N VAL A 186 9.86 14.38 -16.47
CA VAL A 186 10.84 13.77 -15.55
C VAL A 186 11.50 12.56 -16.22
N ALA A 187 12.73 12.74 -16.69
CA ALA A 187 13.49 11.65 -17.29
C ALA A 187 14.02 10.66 -16.23
N PRO A 188 14.00 9.33 -16.49
CA PRO A 188 14.68 8.33 -15.67
C PRO A 188 16.19 8.59 -15.53
N ALA A 189 16.78 8.19 -14.40
CA ALA A 189 18.21 8.39 -14.15
C ALA A 189 19.14 7.64 -15.13
N ALA A 190 18.66 6.53 -15.70
CA ALA A 190 19.38 5.73 -16.69
C ALA A 190 18.41 5.30 -17.80
N PRO A 191 18.16 6.15 -18.80
CA PRO A 191 17.31 5.81 -19.93
C PRO A 191 18.08 4.89 -20.88
N GLY A 192 18.07 3.59 -20.63
CA GLY A 192 18.71 2.61 -21.50
C GLY A 192 17.77 2.13 -22.61
N GLY A 193 18.14 2.32 -23.88
CA GLY A 193 17.78 1.45 -25.03
C GLY A 193 16.32 1.02 -25.23
N GLY A 194 15.32 1.74 -24.71
CA GLY A 194 13.90 1.33 -24.75
C GLY A 194 13.47 0.34 -23.67
N ALA A 195 14.36 -0.01 -22.73
CA ALA A 195 14.03 -0.85 -21.58
C ALA A 195 13.15 -0.09 -20.56
N PRO A 196 12.27 -0.78 -19.83
CA PRO A 196 11.45 -0.16 -18.80
C PRO A 196 12.30 0.42 -17.66
N PRO A 197 11.92 1.59 -17.10
CA PRO A 197 12.72 2.27 -16.09
C PRO A 197 12.62 1.57 -14.72
N GLN A 198 13.72 1.60 -13.96
CA GLN A 198 13.70 1.27 -12.53
C GLN A 198 12.90 2.33 -11.76
N GLY A 199 12.23 1.91 -10.68
CA GLY A 199 11.75 2.87 -9.68
C GLY A 199 12.93 3.46 -8.91
N GLU A 200 12.76 4.64 -8.31
CA GLU A 200 13.85 5.30 -7.57
C GLU A 200 13.47 5.57 -6.12
N LEU A 201 14.44 5.41 -5.23
CA LEU A 201 14.34 5.79 -3.82
C LEU A 201 15.54 6.65 -3.43
N HIS A 202 15.32 7.95 -3.24
CA HIS A 202 16.33 8.91 -2.83
C HIS A 202 16.27 9.12 -1.32
N LEU A 203 17.36 8.79 -0.64
CA LEU A 203 17.50 8.94 0.81
C LEU A 203 18.03 10.33 1.14
N GLY A 204 17.44 10.96 2.15
CA GLY A 204 17.91 12.19 2.79
C GLY A 204 18.19 11.94 4.27
N ARG A 205 18.57 13.00 5.01
CA ARG A 205 18.92 12.88 6.44
C ARG A 205 17.74 12.40 7.29
N ASP A 206 16.58 13.03 7.13
CA ASP A 206 15.36 12.73 7.91
C ASP A 206 14.11 12.61 7.02
N ARG A 207 14.31 12.48 5.70
CA ARG A 207 13.27 12.35 4.67
C ARG A 207 13.76 11.46 3.55
N TYR A 208 12.85 10.98 2.72
CA TYR A 208 13.18 10.27 1.49
C TYR A 208 12.18 10.64 0.39
N CYS A 209 12.55 10.40 -0.86
CA CYS A 209 11.71 10.62 -2.02
C CYS A 209 11.63 9.35 -2.87
N GLY A 210 10.42 8.91 -3.16
CA GLY A 210 10.17 7.84 -4.13
C GLY A 210 9.79 8.42 -5.49
N VAL A 211 10.27 7.80 -6.56
CA VAL A 211 9.87 8.09 -7.94
C VAL A 211 9.39 6.81 -8.62
N ALA A 212 8.18 6.85 -9.15
CA ALA A 212 7.62 5.77 -9.98
C ALA A 212 7.19 6.34 -11.34
N TYR A 213 7.67 5.73 -12.42
CA TYR A 213 7.32 6.12 -13.79
C TYR A 213 6.03 5.45 -14.22
N LEU A 214 5.09 6.25 -14.73
CA LEU A 214 3.73 5.86 -15.04
C LEU A 214 3.48 5.90 -16.55
N PRO A 215 2.39 5.24 -17.02
CA PRO A 215 1.95 5.38 -18.40
C PRO A 215 1.75 6.85 -18.81
N GLY A 216 1.98 7.16 -20.08
CA GLY A 216 1.78 8.51 -20.62
C GLY A 216 2.90 9.50 -20.28
N GLY A 217 4.08 9.03 -19.85
CA GLY A 217 5.25 9.89 -19.59
C GLY A 217 5.18 10.66 -18.27
N LEU A 218 4.27 10.29 -17.38
CA LEU A 218 4.15 10.86 -16.03
C LEU A 218 5.09 10.14 -15.05
N ALA A 219 5.51 10.85 -14.00
CA ALA A 219 6.19 10.28 -12.85
C ALA A 219 5.46 10.67 -11.57
N ASN A 220 5.16 9.71 -10.70
CA ASN A 220 4.77 10.03 -9.33
C ASN A 220 6.05 10.32 -8.53
N VAL A 221 6.17 11.55 -8.03
CA VAL A 221 7.29 11.97 -7.19
C VAL A 221 6.75 12.33 -5.81
N THR A 222 7.06 11.50 -4.82
CA THR A 222 6.50 11.62 -3.47
C THR A 222 7.60 11.72 -2.43
N VAL A 223 7.57 12.77 -1.61
CA VAL A 223 8.48 12.97 -0.48
C VAL A 223 7.80 12.52 0.80
N ALA A 224 8.48 11.70 1.60
CA ALA A 224 8.07 11.34 2.95
C ALA A 224 8.91 12.09 3.99
N LEU A 225 8.26 12.78 4.93
CA LEU A 225 8.88 13.66 5.91
C LEU A 225 8.18 13.60 7.27
N ALA A 226 8.84 14.14 8.30
CA ALA A 226 8.28 14.20 9.64
C ALA A 226 7.14 15.23 9.74
N ARG A 227 6.21 15.02 10.68
CA ARG A 227 5.09 15.95 10.93
C ARG A 227 5.56 17.36 11.30
N CYS A 228 6.63 17.47 12.10
CA CYS A 228 7.18 18.76 12.52
C CYS A 228 7.67 19.57 11.32
N GLU A 229 8.39 18.93 10.40
CA GLU A 229 8.86 19.54 9.16
C GLU A 229 7.69 19.96 8.26
N LEU A 230 6.71 19.08 8.03
CA LEU A 230 5.55 19.40 7.20
C LEU A 230 4.75 20.61 7.73
N ARG A 231 4.69 20.81 9.06
CA ARG A 231 4.05 21.99 9.64
C ARG A 231 4.71 23.29 9.20
N THR A 232 6.02 23.29 8.96
CA THR A 232 6.77 24.46 8.48
C THR A 232 6.46 24.80 7.02
N TRP A 233 5.81 23.89 6.27
CA TRP A 233 5.42 24.11 4.88
C TRP A 233 4.05 24.79 4.73
N ARG A 234 3.34 25.05 5.83
CA ARG A 234 2.03 25.70 5.81
C ARG A 234 2.10 27.06 5.09
N GLY A 235 1.20 27.28 4.14
CA GLY A 235 1.15 28.51 3.33
C GLY A 235 2.10 28.53 2.13
N ALA A 236 3.00 27.56 1.99
CA ALA A 236 3.96 27.48 0.90
C ALA A 236 4.24 26.02 0.47
N LEU A 237 3.21 25.16 0.47
CA LEU A 237 3.35 23.72 0.33
C LEU A 237 4.11 23.34 -0.95
N GLU A 238 3.74 23.92 -2.08
CA GLU A 238 4.33 23.61 -3.38
C GLU A 238 5.76 24.11 -3.51
N ALA A 239 6.03 25.37 -3.12
CA ALA A 239 7.38 25.91 -3.10
C ALA A 239 8.32 25.05 -2.24
N ARG A 240 7.89 24.67 -1.04
CA ARG A 240 8.68 23.82 -0.13
C ARG A 240 8.83 22.39 -0.63
N TYR A 241 7.84 21.87 -1.36
CA TYR A 241 7.96 20.59 -2.04
C TYR A 241 9.08 20.62 -3.08
N TRP A 242 9.10 21.62 -3.96
CA TRP A 242 10.17 21.78 -4.96
C TRP A 242 11.54 21.99 -4.31
N ASP A 243 11.65 22.81 -3.27
CA ASP A 243 12.89 22.99 -2.51
C ASP A 243 13.39 21.66 -1.94
N SER A 244 12.49 20.86 -1.39
CA SER A 244 12.81 19.54 -0.84
C SER A 244 13.36 18.61 -1.92
N LEU A 245 12.74 18.56 -3.10
CA LEU A 245 13.21 17.73 -4.21
C LEU A 245 14.64 18.07 -4.65
N ARG A 246 15.00 19.37 -4.71
CA ARG A 246 16.36 19.83 -5.07
C ARG A 246 17.44 19.37 -4.09
N THR A 247 17.06 19.00 -2.87
CA THR A 247 18.01 18.52 -1.85
C THR A 247 18.49 17.10 -2.12
N PHE A 248 17.76 16.30 -2.91
CA PHE A 248 18.17 14.94 -3.26
C PHE A 248 19.17 14.94 -4.43
N PRO A 249 20.41 14.43 -4.26
CA PRO A 249 21.42 14.47 -5.31
C PRO A 249 20.98 13.83 -6.63
N GLY A 250 20.27 12.71 -6.55
CA GLY A 250 19.81 11.96 -7.73
C GLY A 250 18.72 12.67 -8.55
N LEU A 251 18.12 13.74 -8.04
CA LEU A 251 17.09 14.53 -8.74
C LEU A 251 17.61 15.88 -9.25
N ARG A 252 18.84 16.27 -8.87
CA ARG A 252 19.44 17.54 -9.31
C ARG A 252 19.59 17.55 -10.84
N GLY A 253 19.25 18.68 -11.47
CA GLY A 253 19.29 18.84 -12.92
C GLY A 253 18.17 18.16 -13.70
N ARG A 254 17.47 17.17 -13.12
CA ARG A 254 16.39 16.41 -13.79
C ARG A 254 15.02 17.06 -13.68
N LEU A 255 14.85 17.99 -12.76
CA LEU A 255 13.58 18.65 -12.47
C LEU A 255 13.47 20.05 -13.08
N GLY A 256 14.42 20.46 -13.94
CA GLY A 256 14.47 21.82 -14.50
C GLY A 256 13.27 22.16 -15.39
N HIS A 257 12.75 21.17 -16.12
CA HIS A 257 11.58 21.32 -16.98
C HIS A 257 10.33 20.63 -16.40
N ALA A 258 10.46 19.91 -15.28
CA ALA A 258 9.36 19.12 -14.75
C ALA A 258 8.16 19.99 -14.36
N ARG A 259 6.96 19.57 -14.75
CA ARG A 259 5.71 20.30 -14.46
C ARG A 259 4.83 19.48 -13.53
N LEU A 260 4.23 20.13 -12.54
CA LEU A 260 3.26 19.48 -11.66
C LEU A 260 1.92 19.34 -12.39
N GLU A 261 1.49 18.11 -12.62
CA GLU A 261 0.21 17.78 -13.24
C GLU A 261 -0.87 17.66 -12.17
N GLY A 262 -1.80 18.61 -12.19
CA GLY A 262 -2.85 18.75 -11.17
C GLY A 262 -2.32 19.41 -9.90
N GLY A 263 -2.43 18.72 -8.75
CA GLY A 263 -2.08 19.30 -7.46
C GLY A 263 -1.42 18.31 -6.51
N LEU A 264 -0.66 18.85 -5.55
CA LEU A 264 -0.02 18.06 -4.52
C LEU A 264 -1.03 17.43 -3.57
N ARG A 265 -0.73 16.21 -3.16
CA ARG A 265 -1.54 15.42 -2.24
C ARG A 265 -0.74 15.10 -0.99
N VAL A 266 -1.40 15.23 0.15
CA VAL A 266 -0.81 14.95 1.46
C VAL A 266 -1.48 13.73 2.10
N ALA A 267 -0.68 12.80 2.62
CA ALA A 267 -1.18 11.63 3.36
C ALA A 267 -0.44 11.40 4.67
N GLY A 268 -1.15 10.93 5.68
CA GLY A 268 -0.61 10.58 7.00
C GLY A 268 -1.63 10.75 8.13
N PRO A 269 -1.26 10.41 9.38
CA PRO A 269 0.04 9.84 9.76
C PRO A 269 0.23 8.42 9.22
N LEU A 270 1.46 8.11 8.80
CA LEU A 270 1.89 6.82 8.26
C LEU A 270 2.52 5.97 9.37
N ALA A 271 2.71 4.67 9.11
CA ALA A 271 3.35 3.70 10.00
C ALA A 271 2.62 3.48 11.35
N TYR A 272 1.54 2.68 11.33
CA TYR A 272 0.85 2.26 12.54
C TYR A 272 0.36 0.82 12.49
N TRP A 273 0.12 0.26 13.67
CA TRP A 273 -0.46 -1.05 13.85
C TRP A 273 -1.62 -0.96 14.82
N ARG A 274 -2.82 -1.40 14.43
CA ARG A 274 -3.93 -1.53 15.36
C ARG A 274 -3.79 -2.80 16.17
N ARG A 275 -3.90 -2.65 17.50
CA ARG A 275 -3.85 -3.76 18.45
C ARG A 275 -4.99 -4.75 18.20
N ARG A 276 -6.21 -4.24 17.97
CA ARG A 276 -7.37 -5.02 17.54
C ARG A 276 -7.64 -4.79 16.06
N ALA A 277 -7.75 -5.89 15.30
CA ALA A 277 -8.24 -5.90 13.92
C ALA A 277 -9.51 -6.74 13.77
N VAL A 278 -10.06 -7.19 14.90
CA VAL A 278 -11.28 -7.95 14.99
C VAL A 278 -12.20 -7.26 16.00
N GLY A 279 -13.46 -7.13 15.60
CA GLY A 279 -14.58 -6.79 16.47
C GLY A 279 -15.62 -7.91 16.39
N ASP A 280 -16.75 -7.70 17.06
CA ASP A 280 -17.81 -8.69 17.09
C ASP A 280 -18.48 -8.82 15.70
N GLY A 281 -18.12 -9.88 14.97
CA GLY A 281 -18.50 -10.11 13.57
C GLY A 281 -17.85 -9.17 12.53
N VAL A 282 -16.81 -8.43 12.92
CA VAL A 282 -16.09 -7.49 12.04
C VAL A 282 -14.61 -7.86 11.95
N VAL A 283 -14.02 -7.81 10.76
CA VAL A 283 -12.55 -7.86 10.57
C VAL A 283 -12.06 -6.65 9.80
N LEU A 284 -10.87 -6.16 10.10
CA LEU A 284 -10.23 -5.06 9.38
C LEU A 284 -9.15 -5.59 8.43
N ALA A 285 -9.10 -5.07 7.20
CA ALA A 285 -8.11 -5.40 6.19
C ALA A 285 -7.43 -4.16 5.60
N GLY A 286 -6.19 -4.33 5.10
CA GLY A 286 -5.37 -3.25 4.57
C GLY A 286 -5.12 -2.12 5.58
N ASP A 287 -5.09 -0.88 5.10
CA ASP A 287 -4.82 0.30 5.93
C ASP A 287 -5.82 0.48 7.09
N ALA A 288 -7.03 -0.08 7.00
CA ALA A 288 -7.96 -0.04 8.13
C ALA A 288 -7.35 -0.75 9.36
N ALA A 289 -6.56 -1.81 9.13
CA ALA A 289 -5.98 -2.67 10.15
C ALA A 289 -4.54 -2.31 10.53
N ALA A 290 -3.71 -1.93 9.56
CA ALA A 290 -2.33 -1.51 9.77
C ALA A 290 -1.82 -0.77 8.53
N PHE A 291 -0.92 0.19 8.72
CA PHE A 291 -0.26 0.92 7.65
C PHE A 291 1.26 0.85 7.86
N MET A 292 2.01 0.45 6.84
CA MET A 292 3.47 0.39 6.90
C MET A 292 4.08 1.68 6.36
N ASP A 293 5.28 2.05 6.82
CA ASP A 293 6.04 3.13 6.20
C ASP A 293 6.23 2.86 4.69
N PRO A 294 5.98 3.84 3.80
CA PRO A 294 6.04 3.64 2.35
C PRO A 294 7.42 3.31 1.78
N MET A 295 8.51 3.47 2.53
CA MET A 295 9.89 3.32 2.03
C MET A 295 10.15 1.97 1.34
N THR A 296 9.45 0.91 1.76
CA THR A 296 9.59 -0.45 1.19
C THR A 296 8.60 -0.75 0.07
N GLY A 297 7.67 0.15 -0.28
CA GLY A 297 6.67 -0.07 -1.32
C GLY A 297 5.63 -1.16 -0.99
N GLN A 298 5.52 -1.57 0.28
CA GLN A 298 4.73 -2.75 0.70
C GLN A 298 3.23 -2.50 0.86
N GLY A 299 2.77 -1.24 0.84
CA GLY A 299 1.40 -0.88 1.23
C GLY A 299 0.31 -1.62 0.45
N VAL A 300 0.43 -1.69 -0.88
CA VAL A 300 -0.57 -2.38 -1.71
C VAL A 300 -0.50 -3.90 -1.55
N TYR A 301 0.70 -4.47 -1.39
CA TYR A 301 0.85 -5.90 -1.11
C TYR A 301 0.16 -6.29 0.20
N LEU A 302 0.38 -5.52 1.28
CA LEU A 302 -0.29 -5.72 2.56
C LEU A 302 -1.81 -5.59 2.45
N ALA A 303 -2.29 -4.68 1.61
CA ALA A 303 -3.71 -4.52 1.35
C ALA A 303 -4.28 -5.77 0.64
N LEU A 304 -3.68 -6.19 -0.48
CA LEU A 304 -4.11 -7.39 -1.23
C LEU A 304 -4.07 -8.64 -0.35
N ARG A 305 -2.92 -8.92 0.28
CA ARG A 305 -2.77 -10.10 1.16
C ARG A 305 -3.65 -10.01 2.40
N GLY A 306 -3.87 -8.82 2.94
CA GLY A 306 -4.79 -8.61 4.05
C GLY A 306 -6.25 -8.89 3.65
N GLY A 307 -6.64 -8.52 2.43
CA GLY A 307 -7.93 -8.88 1.85
C GLY A 307 -8.10 -10.39 1.68
N GLU A 308 -7.07 -11.08 1.17
CA GLU A 308 -7.04 -12.56 1.08
C GLU A 308 -7.28 -13.21 2.46
N LEU A 309 -6.50 -12.82 3.47
CA LEU A 309 -6.64 -13.36 4.83
C LEU A 309 -8.01 -13.06 5.45
N ALA A 310 -8.58 -11.89 5.17
CA ALA A 310 -9.91 -11.51 5.67
C ALA A 310 -11.01 -12.35 5.00
N ALA A 311 -10.91 -12.63 3.70
CA ALA A 311 -11.83 -13.52 3.00
C ALA A 311 -11.73 -14.96 3.51
N GLU A 312 -10.51 -15.48 3.72
CA GLU A 312 -10.30 -16.80 4.31
C GLU A 312 -10.90 -16.90 5.72
N ALA A 313 -10.75 -15.86 6.54
CA ALA A 313 -11.35 -15.80 7.87
C ALA A 313 -12.88 -15.77 7.82
N ALA A 314 -13.46 -15.03 6.88
CA ALA A 314 -14.90 -14.97 6.68
C ALA A 314 -15.48 -16.32 6.26
N VAL A 315 -14.85 -17.02 5.30
CA VAL A 315 -15.28 -18.37 4.90
C VAL A 315 -15.27 -19.33 6.08
N ARG A 316 -14.15 -19.38 6.84
CA ARG A 316 -14.06 -20.23 8.04
C ARG A 316 -15.11 -19.90 9.10
N ALA A 317 -15.53 -18.64 9.20
CA ALA A 317 -16.57 -18.22 10.12
C ALA A 317 -17.96 -18.67 9.65
N LEU A 318 -18.25 -18.53 8.35
CA LEU A 318 -19.50 -18.99 7.76
C LEU A 318 -19.64 -20.52 7.88
N ASP A 319 -18.57 -21.28 7.58
CA ASP A 319 -18.55 -22.75 7.69
C ASP A 319 -18.76 -23.25 9.13
N ARG A 320 -18.38 -22.45 10.13
CA ARG A 320 -18.47 -22.79 11.57
C ARG A 320 -19.72 -22.25 12.26
N GLY A 321 -20.71 -21.78 11.49
CA GLY A 321 -21.99 -21.32 12.03
C GLY A 321 -21.99 -19.91 12.62
N GLY A 322 -20.98 -19.08 12.31
CA GLY A 322 -21.00 -17.64 12.54
C GLY A 322 -19.68 -17.00 13.00
N PRO A 323 -19.54 -15.66 12.88
CA PRO A 323 -18.29 -14.95 13.13
C PRO A 323 -18.09 -14.57 14.60
N THR A 324 -18.02 -15.58 15.47
CA THR A 324 -17.72 -15.35 16.88
C THR A 324 -16.30 -14.80 17.07
N SER A 325 -16.09 -14.01 18.13
CA SER A 325 -14.77 -13.48 18.50
C SER A 325 -13.69 -14.56 18.57
N ARG A 326 -14.03 -15.78 19.01
CA ARG A 326 -13.10 -16.92 19.07
C ARG A 326 -12.67 -17.39 17.68
N ILE A 327 -13.59 -17.48 16.73
CA ILE A 327 -13.27 -17.88 15.35
C ILE A 327 -12.44 -16.80 14.67
N LEU A 328 -12.83 -15.54 14.83
CA LEU A 328 -12.13 -14.41 14.24
C LEU A 328 -10.77 -14.14 14.89
N ALA A 329 -10.52 -14.54 16.14
CA ALA A 329 -9.20 -14.42 16.77
C ALA A 329 -8.07 -15.15 16.00
N GLY A 330 -8.41 -16.16 15.18
CA GLY A 330 -7.47 -16.80 14.26
C GLY A 330 -6.88 -15.82 13.24
N TYR A 331 -7.72 -14.92 12.72
CA TYR A 331 -7.31 -13.90 11.74
C TYR A 331 -6.20 -12.98 12.27
N GLU A 332 -6.29 -12.54 13.53
CA GLU A 332 -5.25 -11.66 14.10
C GLU A 332 -3.88 -12.36 14.17
N ARG A 333 -3.86 -13.66 14.50
CA ARG A 333 -2.63 -14.45 14.54
C ARG A 333 -2.05 -14.64 13.14
N GLU A 334 -2.89 -14.97 12.17
CA GLU A 334 -2.48 -15.12 10.76
C GLU A 334 -1.93 -13.80 10.20
N ARG A 335 -2.63 -12.69 10.42
CA ARG A 335 -2.18 -11.34 10.02
C ARG A 335 -0.84 -10.99 10.65
N ARG A 336 -0.66 -11.26 11.95
CA ARG A 336 0.60 -11.00 12.64
C ARG A 336 1.72 -11.83 12.04
N ARG A 337 1.50 -13.13 11.81
CA ARG A 337 2.50 -14.02 11.19
C ARG A 337 2.85 -13.59 9.77
N ALA A 338 1.86 -13.19 8.98
CA ALA A 338 2.06 -12.77 7.59
C ALA A 338 2.88 -11.48 7.47
N PHE A 339 2.73 -10.53 8.41
CA PHE A 339 3.29 -9.18 8.27
C PHE A 339 4.41 -8.85 9.25
N ALA A 340 4.62 -9.61 10.34
CA ALA A 340 5.62 -9.29 11.36
C ALA A 340 7.04 -9.12 10.77
N GLU A 341 7.46 -10.01 9.87
CA GLU A 341 8.78 -9.92 9.23
C GLU A 341 8.92 -8.64 8.40
N ALA A 342 7.91 -8.29 7.61
CA ALA A 342 7.92 -7.08 6.79
C ALA A 342 7.95 -5.80 7.65
N PHE A 343 7.23 -5.77 8.78
CA PHE A 343 7.27 -4.66 9.73
C PHE A 343 8.63 -4.55 10.44
N LEU A 344 9.22 -5.68 10.83
CA LEU A 344 10.55 -5.70 11.42
C LEU A 344 11.60 -5.19 10.42
N LEU A 345 11.56 -5.70 9.19
CA LEU A 345 12.46 -5.27 8.11
C LEU A 345 12.32 -3.77 7.86
N SER A 346 11.09 -3.26 7.70
CA SER A 346 10.85 -1.82 7.50
C SER A 346 11.47 -0.97 8.61
N ARG A 347 11.37 -1.39 9.88
CA ARG A 347 11.99 -0.69 11.01
C ARG A 347 13.52 -0.70 10.94
N VAL A 348 14.13 -1.86 10.66
CA VAL A 348 15.59 -1.99 10.53
C VAL A 348 16.11 -1.13 9.37
N LEU A 349 15.45 -1.19 8.22
CA LEU A 349 15.83 -0.39 7.06
C LEU A 349 15.75 1.10 7.33
N GLN A 350 14.73 1.58 8.05
CA GLN A 350 14.63 3.00 8.39
C GLN A 350 15.80 3.45 9.26
N VAL A 351 16.22 2.64 10.23
CA VAL A 351 17.38 2.94 11.08
C VAL A 351 18.67 3.08 10.26
N VAL A 352 18.85 2.25 9.24
CA VAL A 352 20.03 2.33 8.35
C VAL A 352 19.90 3.50 7.37
N ALA A 353 18.74 3.67 6.74
CA ALA A 353 18.48 4.67 5.72
C ALA A 353 18.69 6.10 6.21
N PHE A 354 18.32 6.40 7.47
CA PHE A 354 18.51 7.72 8.09
C PHE A 354 19.88 7.90 8.76
N ARG A 355 20.84 7.01 8.49
CA ARG A 355 22.25 7.18 8.86
C ARG A 355 23.08 7.34 7.58
N PRO A 356 23.36 8.57 7.12
CA PRO A 356 23.95 8.83 5.80
C PRO A 356 25.19 7.98 5.48
N ARG A 357 26.13 7.86 6.44
CA ARG A 357 27.35 7.05 6.26
C ARG A 357 27.07 5.56 6.14
N ALA A 358 26.10 5.05 6.91
CA ALA A 358 25.72 3.64 6.88
C ALA A 358 24.95 3.30 5.59
N ALA A 359 24.01 4.15 5.20
CA ALA A 359 23.27 4.03 3.94
C ALA A 359 24.24 4.02 2.74
N ALA A 360 25.12 5.02 2.64
CA ALA A 360 26.09 5.11 1.56
C ALA A 360 27.04 3.90 1.49
N ARG A 361 27.52 3.41 2.65
CA ARG A 361 28.33 2.19 2.70
C ARG A 361 27.57 0.97 2.19
N ALA A 362 26.33 0.77 2.65
CA ALA A 362 25.50 -0.34 2.19
C ALA A 362 25.23 -0.26 0.68
N LEU A 363 24.93 0.94 0.15
CA LEU A 363 24.72 1.13 -1.29
C LEU A 363 26.00 0.87 -2.10
N ARG A 364 27.17 1.34 -1.67
CA ARG A 364 28.45 1.02 -2.33
C ARG A 364 28.67 -0.48 -2.42
N ARG A 365 28.43 -1.20 -1.31
CA ARG A 365 28.54 -2.67 -1.30
C ARG A 365 27.55 -3.35 -2.23
N MET A 366 26.30 -2.90 -2.29
CA MET A 366 25.34 -3.46 -3.25
C MET A 366 25.71 -3.15 -4.71
N ALA A 367 26.38 -2.03 -4.98
CA ALA A 367 26.90 -1.71 -6.31
C ALA A 367 28.13 -2.56 -6.69
N GLU A 368 29.04 -2.82 -5.75
CA GLU A 368 30.21 -3.69 -5.92
C GLU A 368 29.84 -5.18 -5.98
N ARG A 369 28.75 -5.57 -5.31
CA ARG A 369 28.24 -6.94 -5.18
C ARG A 369 26.76 -7.00 -5.58
N PRO A 370 26.46 -7.08 -6.90
CA PRO A 370 25.08 -7.09 -7.40
C PRO A 370 24.21 -8.22 -6.83
N ASP A 371 24.80 -9.33 -6.41
CA ASP A 371 24.11 -10.42 -5.72
C ASP A 371 23.48 -9.97 -4.39
N LEU A 372 24.17 -9.09 -3.64
CA LEU A 372 23.62 -8.50 -2.42
C LEU A 372 22.49 -7.53 -2.73
N GLY A 373 22.63 -6.72 -3.79
CA GLY A 373 21.58 -5.80 -4.24
C GLY A 373 20.31 -6.52 -4.70
N THR A 374 20.47 -7.63 -5.43
CA THR A 374 19.37 -8.49 -5.89
C THR A 374 18.65 -9.11 -4.70
N ARG A 375 19.38 -9.75 -3.78
CA ARG A 375 18.79 -10.31 -2.54
C ARG A 375 18.07 -9.27 -1.70
N PHE A 376 18.68 -8.09 -1.56
CA PHE A 376 18.07 -6.97 -0.86
C PHE A 376 16.71 -6.61 -1.45
N ILE A 377 16.67 -6.38 -2.77
CA ILE A 377 15.45 -5.90 -3.40
C ILE A 377 14.40 -7.01 -3.52
N ASP A 378 14.81 -8.27 -3.68
CA ASP A 378 13.91 -9.43 -3.66
C ASP A 378 13.20 -9.60 -2.31
N ALA A 379 13.92 -9.45 -1.20
CA ALA A 379 13.32 -9.51 0.12
C ALA A 379 12.40 -8.31 0.40
N VAL A 380 12.75 -7.11 -0.08
CA VAL A 380 11.85 -5.94 -0.05
C VAL A 380 10.68 -6.11 -1.01
N GLY A 381 10.84 -6.88 -2.08
CA GLY A 381 9.86 -7.14 -3.12
C GLY A 381 8.90 -8.29 -2.82
N ASN A 382 9.11 -9.03 -1.73
CA ASN A 382 8.47 -10.33 -1.42
C ASN A 382 8.71 -11.43 -2.47
N VAL A 383 9.82 -11.36 -3.20
CA VAL A 383 10.34 -12.48 -4.00
C VAL A 383 11.03 -13.49 -3.07
N GLU A 384 11.80 -12.97 -2.12
CA GLU A 384 12.37 -13.73 -1.01
C GLU A 384 11.68 -13.38 0.32
N ARG A 385 11.86 -14.23 1.34
CA ARG A 385 11.39 -13.92 2.70
C ARG A 385 12.20 -12.76 3.28
N ALA A 386 11.50 -11.77 3.84
CA ALA A 386 12.13 -10.62 4.51
C ALA A 386 13.17 -11.01 5.59
N ALA A 387 12.95 -12.14 6.29
CA ALA A 387 13.91 -12.66 7.27
C ALA A 387 15.28 -13.07 6.68
N SER A 388 15.42 -13.25 5.36
CA SER A 388 16.70 -13.56 4.72
C SER A 388 17.73 -12.45 4.93
N LEU A 389 17.29 -11.19 4.98
CA LEU A 389 18.13 -10.01 5.22
C LEU A 389 18.58 -9.85 6.67
N LEU A 390 17.94 -10.55 7.61
CA LEU A 390 18.31 -10.53 9.03
C LEU A 390 19.34 -11.61 9.38
N ARG A 391 19.71 -12.47 8.43
CA ARG A 391 20.72 -13.52 8.63
C ARG A 391 22.11 -12.90 8.76
N ALA A 392 22.91 -13.45 9.68
CA ALA A 392 24.26 -12.97 9.96
C ALA A 392 25.14 -12.87 8.70
N GLY A 393 25.04 -13.81 7.77
CA GLY A 393 25.81 -13.77 6.52
C GLY A 393 25.47 -12.59 5.61
N PHE A 394 24.20 -12.19 5.51
CA PHE A 394 23.81 -11.03 4.70
C PHE A 394 24.27 -9.73 5.37
N VAL A 395 24.06 -9.61 6.68
CA VAL A 395 24.51 -8.47 7.49
C VAL A 395 26.03 -8.33 7.43
N ALA A 396 26.77 -9.44 7.56
CA ALA A 396 28.23 -9.46 7.43
C ALA A 396 28.67 -9.10 6.00
N GLY A 397 27.97 -9.51 4.95
CA GLY A 397 28.28 -9.09 3.58
C GLY A 397 28.12 -7.59 3.35
N LEU A 398 27.12 -6.96 3.98
CA LEU A 398 26.91 -5.51 3.92
C LEU A 398 27.88 -4.71 4.81
N LEU A 399 28.30 -5.26 5.95
CA LEU A 399 29.09 -4.56 6.96
C LEU A 399 30.59 -4.89 6.95
N GLY A 400 30.97 -6.08 6.49
CA GLY A 400 32.33 -6.62 6.63
C GLY A 400 33.32 -5.90 5.73
N GLY A 401 34.44 -5.44 6.29
CA GLY A 401 35.61 -5.01 5.50
C GLY A 401 36.21 -6.19 4.75
N ALA A 402 36.87 -5.92 3.62
CA ALA A 402 37.85 -6.85 3.09
C ALA A 402 38.96 -7.10 4.12
#